data_AF-A0A377Z0L6-F1
#
_entry.id   AF-A0A377Z0L6-F1
#
_cell.length_a   1.000
_cell.length_b   1.000
_cell.length_c   1.000
_cell.angle_alpha   90.00
_cell.angle_beta   90.00
_cell.angle_gamma   90.00
#
_symmetry.space_group_name_H-M   'P 1'
#
loop_
_entity.id
_entity.type
_entity.pdbx_description
1 polymer ?
#
loop_
_entity_poly.entity_id
_entity_poly.type
_entity_poly.pdbx_seq_one_letter_code
_entity_poly.pdbx_strand_id
1 'polypeptide(L)'
;MDEQWGYVGAKSRQRWLFYAYDRMRRTVVAHVFGERTLATLERLLELLSVFDVVIWMTDGWPLYESRLKGKLHVISKRLHSAH
;
A
#
# COMPACT_ATOMS: atom_id res chain seq x y z
N MET A 1 -1.57 -0.39 -4.59
CA MET A 1 -1.33 -0.33 -3.14
C MET A 1 -1.42 1.09 -2.72
N ASP A 2 -1.96 1.32 -1.53
CA ASP A 2 -2.12 2.66 -0.99
C ASP A 2 -1.99 2.63 0.54
N GLU A 3 -1.87 3.82 1.11
CA GLU A 3 -1.63 4.09 2.51
C GLU A 3 -2.70 5.02 3.05
N GLN A 4 -3.30 4.62 4.16
CA GLN A 4 -4.13 5.52 4.96
C GLN A 4 -3.61 5.55 6.39
N TRP A 5 -3.89 6.62 7.12
CA TRP A 5 -3.53 6.71 8.53
C TRP A 5 -4.67 7.28 9.34
N GLY A 6 -4.71 6.88 10.61
CA GLY A 6 -5.68 7.37 11.58
C GLY A 6 -5.18 7.18 13.00
N TYR A 7 -5.94 7.69 13.96
CA TYR A 7 -5.67 7.53 15.38
C TYR A 7 -6.60 6.48 15.97
N VAL A 8 -6.06 5.57 16.79
CA VAL A 8 -6.85 4.57 17.49
C VAL A 8 -6.99 4.97 18.96
N GLY A 9 -8.14 5.57 19.29
CA GLY A 9 -8.50 6.03 20.64
C GLY A 9 -7.77 7.31 21.10
N ALA A 10 -6.46 7.41 20.88
CA ALA A 10 -5.64 8.56 21.26
C ALA A 10 -4.69 9.01 20.14
N LYS A 11 -4.33 10.30 20.11
CA LYS A 11 -3.42 10.87 19.10
C LYS A 11 -2.02 10.24 19.11
N SER A 12 -1.53 9.80 20.28
CA SER A 12 -0.26 9.08 20.40
C SER A 12 -0.28 7.68 19.80
N ARG A 13 -1.46 7.16 19.44
CA ARG A 13 -1.67 5.84 18.85
C ARG A 13 -2.03 5.97 17.37
N GLN A 14 -1.25 6.74 16.63
CA GLN A 14 -1.36 6.76 15.17
C GLN A 14 -1.03 5.38 14.59
N ARG A 15 -1.81 4.94 13.61
CA ARG A 15 -1.60 3.70 12.86
C ARG A 15 -1.74 3.97 11.39
N TRP A 16 -0.90 3.31 10.61
CA TRP A 16 -0.96 3.27 9.16
C TRP A 16 -1.62 1.96 8.73
N LEU A 17 -2.54 2.07 7.80
CA LEU A 17 -3.12 0.97 7.03
C LEU A 17 -2.43 0.96 5.68
N PHE A 18 -1.72 -0.13 5.39
CA PHE A 18 -1.23 -0.44 4.06
C PHE A 18 -2.14 -1.49 3.45
N TYR A 19 -2.59 -1.30 2.22
CA TYR A 19 -3.46 -2.28 1.56
C TYR A 19 -3.18 -2.43 0.07
N ALA A 20 -3.51 -3.60 -0.44
CA ALA A 20 -3.52 -3.94 -1.85
C ALA A 20 -4.96 -4.16 -2.31
N TYR A 21 -5.34 -3.41 -3.34
CA TYR A 21 -6.66 -3.44 -3.92
C TYR A 21 -6.59 -4.03 -5.33
N ASP A 22 -7.32 -5.11 -5.57
CA ASP A 22 -7.53 -5.66 -6.90
C ASP A 22 -8.62 -4.85 -7.60
N ARG A 23 -8.23 -4.03 -8.58
CA ARG A 23 -9.16 -3.18 -9.33
C ARG A 23 -10.15 -3.96 -10.20
N MET A 24 -9.79 -5.16 -10.66
CA MET A 24 -10.67 -5.99 -11.49
C MET A 24 -11.76 -6.63 -10.65
N ARG A 25 -11.36 -7.20 -9.50
CA ARG A 25 -12.29 -7.84 -8.55
C ARG A 25 -12.95 -6.86 -7.58
N ARG A 26 -12.53 -5.60 -7.61
CA ARG A 26 -12.97 -4.51 -6.73
C ARG A 26 -12.87 -4.85 -5.24
N THR A 27 -11.85 -5.60 -4.84
CA THR A 27 -11.69 -6.11 -3.47
C THR A 27 -10.30 -5.83 -2.90
N VAL A 28 -10.21 -5.72 -1.58
CA VAL A 28 -8.92 -5.72 -0.87
C VAL A 28 -8.45 -7.16 -0.76
N VAL A 29 -7.25 -7.44 -1.28
CA VAL A 29 -6.67 -8.80 -1.29
C VAL A 29 -5.67 -9.03 -0.17
N ALA A 30 -5.06 -7.96 0.35
CA ALA A 30 -4.17 -8.00 1.50
C ALA A 30 -4.14 -6.63 2.17
N HIS A 31 -3.99 -6.61 3.49
CA HIS A 31 -3.76 -5.39 4.25
C HIS A 31 -2.92 -5.67 5.50
N VAL A 32 -2.20 -4.67 5.98
CA VAL A 32 -1.46 -4.71 7.25
C VAL A 32 -1.59 -3.38 7.97
N PHE A 33 -1.66 -3.44 9.30
CA PHE A 33 -1.55 -2.27 10.15
C PHE A 33 -0.14 -2.16 10.74
N GLY A 34 0.37 -0.94 10.87
CA GLY A 34 1.69 -0.71 11.46
C GLY A 34 2.09 0.75 11.47
N GLU A 35 3.39 0.98 11.63
CA GLU A 35 4.00 2.29 11.38
C GLU A 35 4.28 2.45 9.88
N ARG A 36 4.51 3.69 9.42
CA ARG A 36 4.90 3.98 8.03
C ARG A 36 6.37 3.68 7.77
N THR A 37 6.72 2.41 7.87
CA THR A 37 8.11 1.92 7.79
C THR A 37 8.25 0.84 6.74
N LEU A 38 9.50 0.56 6.38
CA LEU A 38 9.84 -0.50 5.43
C LEU A 38 9.40 -1.88 5.92
N ALA A 39 9.53 -2.15 7.22
CA ALA A 39 9.13 -3.41 7.81
C ALA A 39 7.63 -3.69 7.65
N THR A 40 6.78 -2.65 7.78
CA THR A 40 5.34 -2.78 7.53
C THR A 40 5.07 -3.06 6.05
N LEU A 41 5.77 -2.38 5.13
CA LEU A 41 5.66 -2.62 3.70
C LEU A 41 6.09 -4.05 3.32
N GLU A 42 7.20 -4.55 3.86
CA GLU A 42 7.70 -5.91 3.59
C GLU A 42 6.68 -6.98 4.00
N ARG A 43 5.99 -6.80 5.14
CA ARG A 43 4.90 -7.70 5.54
C ARG A 43 3.75 -7.71 4.53
N LEU A 44 3.38 -6.56 3.97
CA LEU A 44 2.37 -6.52 2.92
C LEU A 44 2.86 -7.25 1.65
N LEU A 45 4.12 -7.03 1.25
CA LEU A 45 4.69 -7.69 0.07
C LEU A 45 4.79 -9.21 0.24
N GLU A 46 5.05 -9.69 1.45
CA GLU A 46 5.03 -11.10 1.80
C GLU A 46 3.64 -11.72 1.62
N LEU A 47 2.59 -11.05 2.12
CA LEU A 47 1.20 -11.48 1.89
C LEU A 47 0.85 -11.50 0.39
N LEU A 48 1.43 -10.59 -0.38
CA LEU A 48 1.22 -10.50 -1.82
C LEU A 48 2.03 -11.53 -2.63
N SER A 49 3.00 -12.22 -2.03
CA SER A 49 3.89 -13.16 -2.73
C SER A 49 3.15 -14.35 -3.34
N VAL A 50 1.96 -14.68 -2.84
CA VAL A 50 1.11 -15.76 -3.38
C VAL A 50 0.26 -15.32 -4.57
N PHE A 51 0.26 -14.03 -4.92
CA PHE A 51 -0.49 -13.49 -6.04
C PHE A 51 0.43 -13.22 -7.23
N ASP A 52 -0.04 -13.53 -8.43
CA ASP A 52 0.63 -13.13 -9.67
C ASP A 52 0.30 -11.67 -10.02
N VAL A 53 0.99 -10.73 -9.35
CA VAL A 53 0.75 -9.29 -9.50
C VAL A 53 1.47 -8.74 -10.74
N VAL A 54 0.69 -8.53 -11.81
CA VAL A 54 1.19 -8.05 -13.11
C VAL A 54 1.54 -6.55 -13.08
N ILE A 55 0.72 -5.71 -12.43
CA ILE A 55 0.91 -4.25 -12.42
C ILE A 55 0.84 -3.74 -10.99
N TRP A 56 1.88 -3.01 -10.58
CA TRP A 56 1.94 -2.33 -9.30
C TRP A 56 1.57 -0.86 -9.49
N MET A 57 0.70 -0.33 -8.66
CA MET A 57 0.27 1.07 -8.72
C MET A 57 0.34 1.69 -7.34
N THR A 58 1.08 2.79 -7.19
CA THR A 58 1.31 3.44 -5.90
C THR A 58 1.40 4.97 -6.04
N ASP A 59 1.39 5.68 -4.92
CA ASP A 59 1.38 7.15 -4.82
C ASP A 59 2.78 7.80 -4.90
N GLY A 60 3.82 7.02 -5.17
CA GLY A 60 5.19 7.49 -5.36
C GLY A 60 6.00 7.65 -4.06
N TRP A 61 5.60 7.02 -2.96
CA TRP A 61 6.48 6.94 -1.78
C TRP A 61 7.80 6.21 -2.14
N PRO A 62 9.00 6.77 -1.86
CA PRO A 62 10.28 6.23 -2.37
C PRO A 62 10.58 4.78 -1.98
N LEU A 63 10.01 4.28 -0.87
CA LEU A 63 10.19 2.87 -0.50
C LEU A 63 9.57 1.92 -1.52
N TYR A 64 8.47 2.30 -2.16
CA TYR A 64 7.89 1.51 -3.26
C TYR A 64 8.85 1.40 -4.43
N GLU A 65 9.49 2.48 -4.84
CA GLU A 65 10.44 2.46 -5.96
C GLU A 65 11.58 1.47 -5.69
N SER A 66 12.14 1.51 -4.47
CA SER A 66 13.23 0.60 -4.10
C SER A 66 12.82 -0.88 -4.13
N ARG A 67 11.59 -1.21 -3.71
CA ARG A 67 11.11 -2.60 -3.57
C ARG A 67 10.37 -3.13 -4.79
N LEU A 68 9.93 -2.26 -5.67
CA LEU A 68 9.26 -2.61 -6.93
C LEU A 68 10.17 -2.41 -8.14
N LYS A 69 11.46 -2.12 -7.93
CA LYS A 69 12.46 -2.04 -9.00
C LYS A 69 12.43 -3.32 -9.84
N GLY A 70 12.33 -3.16 -11.16
CA GLY A 70 12.23 -4.27 -12.12
C GLY A 70 10.83 -4.87 -12.28
N LYS A 71 9.84 -4.42 -11.50
CA LYS A 71 8.43 -4.75 -11.71
C LYS A 71 7.76 -3.69 -12.60
N LEU A 72 6.67 -4.06 -13.26
CA LEU A 72 5.83 -3.10 -13.96
C LEU A 72 5.10 -2.22 -12.92
N HIS A 73 5.66 -1.03 -12.67
CA HIS A 73 5.22 -0.12 -11.63
C HIS A 73 4.80 1.22 -12.24
N VAL A 74 3.54 1.60 -11.98
CA VAL A 74 2.97 2.88 -12.37
C VAL A 74 2.81 3.74 -11.12
N ILE A 75 3.56 4.83 -11.05
CA ILE A 75 3.33 5.88 -10.06
C ILE A 75 2.21 6.76 -10.60
N SER A 76 1.11 6.86 -9.88
CA SER A 76 -0.01 7.71 -10.29
C SER A 76 -0.65 8.38 -9.09
N LYS A 77 -0.53 9.71 -9.04
CA LYS A 77 -1.44 10.57 -8.27
C LYS A 77 -2.50 11.12 -9.23
N ARG A 78 -3.47 10.32 -9.64
CA ARG A 78 -4.74 10.89 -10.13
C ARG A 78 -5.56 11.28 -8.91
N LEU A 79 -5.29 12.50 -8.44
CA LEU A 79 -6.16 13.35 -7.64
C LEU A 79 -7.12 12.63 -6.68
N HIS A 80 -6.77 12.66 -5.39
CA HIS A 80 -7.77 12.68 -4.32
C HIS A 80 -8.49 14.04 -4.39
N SER A 81 -9.42 14.21 -5.32
CA SER A 81 -10.37 15.31 -5.32
C SER A 81 -11.74 14.79 -5.71
N ALA A 82 -12.44 14.25 -4.73
CA ALA A 82 -13.89 14.23 -4.57
C ALA A 82 -14.21 13.21 -3.47
N HIS A 83 -14.45 13.68 -2.25
CA HIS A 83 -15.66 13.46 -1.46
C HIS A 83 -15.53 14.20 -0.13
#